data_AF-A0A5J6Z285-F1
#
_entry.id   AF-A0A5J6Z285-F1
#
_cell.length_a   1.000
_cell.length_b   1.000
_cell.length_c   1.000
_cell.angle_alpha   90.00
_cell.angle_beta   90.00
_cell.angle_gamma   90.00
#
_symmetry.space_group_name_H-M   'P 1'
#
loop_
_entity.id
_entity.type
_entity.pdbx_description
1 polymer ?
#
loop_
_entity_poly.entity_id
_entity_poly.type
_entity_poly.pdbx_seq_one_letter_code
_entity_poly.pdbx_strand_id
1 'polypeptide(L)'
;MTQTAPTKITNFSRTWKVELYGNWGDSASASLFIGSHIVTLTADDCGDLTAIIDGENQATIDRAVSYLNWGKEAGSRLEVVREGPTEPTPTPPAPVALAVPMIGKGRAHMLHKIMGAAGLPRAQHYGLAAAALGEPFPLDTLSDLTEQEAGTVWAYLCAVYPSAREIGERVRAKAAPTQAQAA
;
A
#
# COMPACT_ATOMS: atom_id res chain seq x y z
N MET A 1 7.93 -9.07 -54.03
CA MET A 1 6.84 -8.87 -53.06
C MET A 1 7.46 -8.28 -51.80
N THR A 2 7.27 -6.98 -51.58
CA THR A 2 7.86 -6.24 -50.47
C THR A 2 7.09 -6.58 -49.22
N GLN A 3 7.70 -7.36 -48.32
CA GLN A 3 7.11 -7.69 -47.03
C GLN A 3 7.24 -6.47 -46.11
N THR A 4 6.15 -5.73 -45.95
CA THR A 4 6.03 -4.70 -44.93
C THR A 4 6.19 -5.39 -43.57
N ALA A 5 7.27 -5.09 -42.87
CA ALA A 5 7.48 -5.56 -41.50
C ALA A 5 6.29 -5.09 -40.63
N PRO A 6 5.72 -5.95 -39.77
CA PRO A 6 4.67 -5.52 -38.87
C PRO A 6 5.25 -4.47 -37.92
N THR A 7 4.72 -3.24 -37.99
CA THR A 7 5.02 -2.18 -37.04
C THR A 7 4.57 -2.67 -35.67
N LYS A 8 5.51 -3.10 -34.83
CA LYS A 8 5.23 -3.49 -33.45
C LYS A 8 4.64 -2.25 -32.76
N ILE A 9 3.34 -2.29 -32.47
CA ILE A 9 2.67 -1.23 -31.69
C ILE A 9 3.29 -1.30 -30.30
N THR A 10 4.03 -0.26 -29.92
CA THR A 10 4.67 -0.14 -28.62
C THR A 10 3.89 0.87 -27.80
N ASN A 11 3.61 0.55 -26.55
CA ASN A 11 3.11 1.52 -25.58
C ASN A 11 4.00 2.77 -25.63
N PHE A 12 3.41 3.94 -25.42
CA PHE A 12 4.12 5.21 -25.48
C PHE A 12 3.89 5.96 -24.17
N SER A 13 4.95 6.50 -23.59
CA SER A 13 4.88 7.22 -22.33
C SER A 13 5.48 8.60 -22.44
N ARG A 14 4.83 9.56 -21.78
CA ARG A 14 5.35 10.93 -21.62
C ARG A 14 5.20 11.35 -20.17
N THR A 15 6.27 11.91 -19.63
CA THR A 15 6.37 12.40 -18.25
C THR A 15 6.62 13.90 -18.24
N TRP A 16 5.85 14.61 -17.43
CA TRP A 16 5.97 16.03 -17.21
C TRP A 16 6.26 16.34 -15.74
N LYS A 17 7.05 17.38 -15.51
CA LYS A 17 7.05 18.11 -14.25
C LYS A 17 6.09 19.28 -14.38
N VAL A 18 5.12 19.35 -13.48
CA VAL A 18 4.10 20.39 -13.41
C VAL A 18 4.36 21.22 -12.17
N GLU A 19 4.67 22.50 -12.32
CA GLU A 19 4.76 23.47 -11.21
C GLU A 19 3.49 24.33 -11.23
N LEU A 20 2.71 24.22 -10.15
CA LEU A 20 1.40 24.85 -10.02
C LEU A 20 1.54 26.17 -9.27
N TYR A 21 0.98 27.21 -9.86
CA TYR A 21 0.87 28.52 -9.25
C TYR A 21 -0.60 28.93 -9.17
N GLY A 22 -0.98 29.54 -8.05
CA GLY A 22 -2.30 30.12 -7.85
C GLY A 22 -2.21 31.63 -7.66
N ASN A 23 -3.34 32.31 -7.83
CA ASN A 23 -3.43 33.72 -7.51
C ASN A 23 -3.83 33.90 -6.05
N TRP A 24 -3.16 34.82 -5.36
CA TRP A 24 -3.55 35.25 -4.02
C TRP A 24 -4.31 36.59 -4.08
N GLY A 25 -5.62 36.56 -3.81
CA GLY A 25 -6.52 37.73 -3.84
C GLY A 25 -7.32 37.88 -5.14
N ASP A 26 -8.09 38.97 -5.25
CA ASP A 26 -9.02 39.24 -6.38
C ASP A 26 -8.32 39.68 -7.67
N SER A 27 -6.99 39.76 -7.70
CA SER A 27 -6.22 40.16 -8.89
C SER A 27 -4.97 39.29 -9.10
N ALA A 28 -4.60 39.07 -10.37
CA ALA A 28 -3.42 38.33 -10.82
C ALA A 28 -2.06 38.98 -10.47
N SER A 29 -2.03 39.84 -9.45
CA SER A 29 -0.87 40.67 -9.08
C SER A 29 0.22 39.89 -8.33
N ALA A 30 -0.06 38.70 -7.83
CA ALA A 30 0.92 37.82 -7.19
C ALA A 30 0.59 36.34 -7.43
N SER A 31 1.48 35.64 -8.14
CA SER A 31 1.44 34.19 -8.31
C SER A 31 2.11 33.51 -7.10
N LEU A 32 1.35 32.73 -6.34
CA LEU A 32 1.82 31.91 -5.24
C LEU A 32 2.13 30.49 -5.74
N PHE A 33 3.32 29.97 -5.44
CA PHE A 33 3.64 28.57 -5.69
C PHE A 33 2.81 27.66 -4.77
N ILE A 34 1.97 26.81 -5.38
CA ILE A 34 1.10 25.86 -4.68
C ILE A 34 1.83 24.53 -4.46
N GLY A 35 2.58 24.07 -5.47
CA GLY A 35 3.26 22.79 -5.41
C GLY A 35 3.77 22.32 -6.75
N SER A 36 4.47 21.18 -6.76
CA SER A 36 4.97 20.55 -7.97
C SER A 36 4.62 19.06 -8.00
N HIS A 37 4.24 18.57 -9.18
CA HIS A 37 3.90 17.17 -9.41
C HIS A 37 4.66 16.59 -10.59
N ILE A 38 5.00 15.30 -10.52
CA ILE A 38 5.49 14.52 -11.66
C ILE A 38 4.33 13.71 -12.21
N VAL A 39 3.89 14.02 -13.42
CA VAL A 39 2.77 13.36 -14.08
C VAL A 39 3.30 12.53 -15.23
N THR A 40 2.96 11.25 -15.29
CA THR A 40 3.25 10.37 -16.44
C THR A 40 1.94 9.87 -17.02
N LEU A 41 1.77 10.02 -18.33
CA LEU A 41 0.70 9.36 -19.08
C LEU A 41 1.31 8.30 -19.98
N THR A 42 0.71 7.11 -19.96
CA THR A 42 1.06 6.00 -20.84
C THR A 42 -0.17 5.64 -21.67
N ALA A 43 0.01 5.60 -22.98
CA ALA A 43 -0.94 5.00 -23.90
C ALA A 43 -0.47 3.58 -24.22
N ASP A 44 -1.33 2.60 -24.03
CA ASP A 44 -1.06 1.23 -24.46
C ASP A 44 -1.42 1.00 -25.94
N ASP A 45 -1.20 -0.23 -26.40
CA ASP A 45 -1.47 -0.66 -27.78
C ASP A 45 -2.97 -0.74 -28.11
N CYS A 46 -3.83 -0.77 -27.08
CA CYS A 46 -5.28 -0.74 -27.18
C CYS A 46 -5.83 0.70 -27.17
N GLY A 47 -4.98 1.69 -26.89
CA GLY A 47 -5.34 3.10 -26.77
C GLY A 47 -5.87 3.47 -25.39
N ASP A 48 -5.80 2.56 -24.42
CA ASP A 48 -6.12 2.85 -23.03
C ASP A 48 -5.02 3.72 -22.44
N LEU A 49 -5.47 4.73 -21.69
CA LEU A 49 -4.58 5.68 -21.03
C LEU A 49 -4.50 5.32 -19.55
N THR A 50 -3.27 5.19 -19.06
CA THR A 50 -2.97 5.08 -17.63
C THR A 50 -2.16 6.28 -17.16
N ALA A 51 -2.34 6.64 -15.89
CA ALA A 51 -1.69 7.79 -15.30
C ALA A 51 -0.96 7.42 -14.01
N ILE A 52 0.23 8.00 -13.85
CA ILE A 52 1.00 7.97 -12.61
C ILE A 52 1.23 9.42 -12.18
N ILE A 53 0.94 9.74 -10.93
CA ILE A 53 1.20 11.05 -10.34
C ILE A 53 2.08 10.85 -9.10
N ASP A 54 3.24 11.48 -9.07
CA ASP A 54 4.23 11.38 -7.97
C ASP A 54 4.59 9.93 -7.59
N GLY A 55 4.57 9.04 -8.58
CA GLY A 55 4.86 7.60 -8.39
C GLY A 55 3.65 6.75 -8.01
N GLU A 56 2.46 7.33 -7.85
CA GLU A 56 1.22 6.61 -7.54
C GLU A 56 0.36 6.39 -8.79
N ASN A 57 -0.01 5.13 -9.04
CA ASN A 57 -0.97 4.76 -10.08
C ASN A 57 -2.34 5.38 -9.78
N GLN A 58 -2.91 6.06 -10.76
CA GLN A 58 -4.23 6.66 -10.62
C GLN A 58 -5.29 5.71 -11.16
N ALA A 59 -6.43 5.65 -10.47
CA ALA A 59 -7.58 4.85 -10.90
C ALA A 59 -8.22 5.38 -12.21
N THR A 60 -8.13 6.69 -12.45
CA THR A 60 -8.55 7.35 -13.71
C THR A 60 -7.52 8.40 -14.13
N ILE A 61 -7.56 8.81 -15.40
CA ILE A 61 -6.65 9.83 -15.95
C ILE A 61 -7.07 11.27 -15.62
N ASP A 62 -8.28 11.49 -15.10
CA ASP A 62 -8.88 12.81 -14.96
C ASP A 62 -8.02 13.75 -14.11
N ARG A 63 -7.44 13.23 -13.03
CA ARG A 63 -6.57 14.00 -12.15
C ARG A 63 -5.26 14.39 -12.83
N ALA A 64 -4.67 13.48 -13.60
CA ALA A 64 -3.46 13.77 -14.37
C ALA A 64 -3.73 14.82 -15.45
N VAL A 65 -4.84 14.69 -16.18
CA VAL A 65 -5.29 15.68 -17.16
C VAL A 65 -5.53 17.04 -16.49
N SER A 66 -6.11 17.06 -15.28
CA SER A 66 -6.33 18.31 -14.53
C SER A 66 -5.02 19.01 -14.20
N TYR A 67 -4.01 18.29 -13.72
CA TYR A 67 -2.68 18.89 -13.47
C TYR A 67 -2.02 19.37 -14.76
N LEU A 68 -2.09 18.61 -15.85
CA LEU A 68 -1.52 19.04 -17.13
C LEU A 68 -2.23 20.26 -17.72
N ASN A 69 -3.54 20.38 -17.53
CA ASN A 69 -4.30 21.56 -17.95
C ASN A 69 -3.97 22.77 -17.08
N TRP A 70 -3.92 22.60 -15.75
CA TRP A 70 -3.50 23.67 -14.84
C TRP A 70 -2.05 24.11 -15.11
N GLY A 71 -1.17 23.16 -15.46
CA GLY A 71 0.20 23.42 -15.89
C GLY A 71 0.32 24.29 -17.15
N LYS A 72 -0.72 24.37 -17.98
CA LYS A 72 -0.78 25.21 -19.19
C LYS A 72 -1.32 26.62 -18.91
N GLU A 73 -1.94 26.84 -17.75
CA GLU A 73 -2.50 28.15 -17.40
C GLU A 73 -1.39 29.18 -17.15
N ALA A 74 -1.71 30.45 -17.38
CA ALA A 74 -0.76 31.55 -17.22
C ALA A 74 -0.23 31.61 -15.78
N GLY A 75 1.09 31.44 -15.63
CA GLY A 75 1.77 31.42 -14.33
C GLY A 75 2.25 30.04 -13.88
N SER A 76 1.69 28.96 -14.44
CA SER A 76 2.18 27.59 -14.20
C SER A 76 3.29 27.22 -15.18
N ARG A 77 4.13 26.26 -14.79
CA ARG A 77 5.24 25.77 -15.62
C ARG A 77 5.09 24.28 -15.88
N LEU A 78 5.09 23.92 -17.15
CA LEU A 78 5.05 22.54 -17.62
C LEU A 78 6.36 22.21 -18.35
N GLU A 79 7.10 21.23 -17.85
CA GLU A 79 8.36 20.77 -18.43
C GLU A 79 8.26 19.29 -18.78
N VAL A 80 8.58 18.91 -20.03
CA VAL A 80 8.67 17.51 -20.44
C VAL A 80 9.98 16.94 -19.91
N VAL A 81 9.90 15.97 -19.01
CA VAL A 81 11.06 15.34 -18.36
C VAL A 81 11.52 14.10 -19.13
N ARG A 82 10.56 13.34 -19.69
CA ARG A 82 10.83 12.13 -20.46
C ARG A 82 9.73 11.91 -21.49
N GLU A 83 10.11 11.42 -22.66
CA GLU A 83 9.19 10.99 -23.71
C GLU A 83 9.81 9.85 -24.52
N GLY A 84 9.01 8.84 -24.85
CA GLY A 84 9.43 7.80 -25.79
C GLY A 84 8.53 6.57 -25.76
N PRO A 85 8.80 5.61 -26.67
CA PRO A 85 8.25 4.26 -26.55
C PRO A 85 8.51 3.76 -25.13
N THR A 86 7.52 3.16 -24.51
CA THR A 86 7.69 2.36 -23.31
C THR A 86 8.62 1.21 -23.70
N GLU A 87 9.92 1.38 -23.44
CA GLU A 87 10.79 0.23 -23.20
C GLU A 87 10.05 -0.68 -22.21
N PRO A 88 10.12 -2.02 -22.32
CA PRO A 88 9.59 -2.87 -21.26
C PRO A 88 10.23 -2.39 -19.96
N THR A 89 9.46 -1.62 -19.20
CA THR A 89 9.96 -0.91 -18.03
C THR A 89 10.59 -2.00 -17.18
N PRO A 90 11.88 -1.93 -16.81
CA PRO A 90 12.34 -2.75 -15.70
C PRO A 90 11.38 -2.39 -14.59
N THR A 91 10.57 -3.37 -14.16
CA THR A 91 9.63 -3.24 -13.06
C THR A 91 10.26 -2.28 -12.07
N PRO A 92 9.63 -1.12 -11.77
CA PRO A 92 10.20 -0.19 -10.79
C PRO A 92 10.66 -1.05 -9.63
N PRO A 93 11.90 -0.90 -9.10
CA PRO A 93 12.25 -1.64 -7.89
C PRO A 93 11.10 -1.33 -6.95
N ALA A 94 10.37 -2.40 -6.56
CA ALA A 94 9.19 -2.26 -5.73
C ALA A 94 9.56 -1.23 -4.66
N PRO A 95 8.71 -0.20 -4.39
CA PRO A 95 9.01 0.76 -3.34
C PRO A 95 9.55 -0.06 -2.19
N VAL A 96 10.79 0.22 -1.74
CA VAL A 96 11.45 -0.61 -0.74
C VAL A 96 10.53 -0.53 0.46
N ALA A 97 9.62 -1.49 0.53
CA ALA A 97 8.69 -1.64 1.61
C ALA A 97 9.65 -1.93 2.73
N LEU A 98 9.82 -0.96 3.62
CA LEU A 98 10.38 -1.24 4.93
C LEU A 98 9.57 -2.44 5.41
N ALA A 99 10.20 -3.62 5.40
CA ALA A 99 9.51 -4.87 5.67
C ALA A 99 8.79 -4.64 6.99
N VAL A 100 7.44 -4.61 6.93
CA VAL A 100 6.66 -4.34 8.13
C VAL A 100 7.04 -5.45 9.10
N PRO A 101 7.63 -5.13 10.26
CA PRO A 101 8.19 -6.14 11.13
C PRO A 101 7.07 -7.09 11.55
N MET A 102 7.27 -8.37 11.23
CA MET A 102 6.36 -9.43 11.61
C MET A 102 6.48 -9.69 13.12
N ILE A 103 5.39 -10.10 13.75
CA ILE A 103 5.35 -10.38 15.19
C ILE A 103 6.32 -11.51 15.59
N GLY A 104 6.67 -12.37 14.64
CA GLY A 104 7.61 -13.47 14.81
C GLY A 104 7.10 -14.59 15.73
N LYS A 105 7.95 -15.62 15.89
CA LYS A 105 7.58 -16.89 16.54
C LYS A 105 7.14 -16.73 18.00
N GLY A 106 7.77 -15.84 18.76
CA GLY A 106 7.48 -15.66 20.18
C GLY A 106 6.05 -15.17 20.42
N ARG A 107 5.64 -14.14 19.66
CA ARG A 107 4.29 -13.59 19.74
C ARG A 107 3.25 -14.50 19.11
N ALA A 108 3.58 -15.15 17.99
CA ALA A 108 2.71 -16.16 17.39
C ALA A 108 2.44 -17.34 18.34
N HIS A 109 3.46 -17.79 19.07
CA HIS A 109 3.31 -18.82 20.10
C HIS A 109 2.36 -18.36 21.21
N MET A 110 2.48 -17.11 21.67
CA MET A 110 1.57 -16.55 22.66
C MET A 110 0.13 -16.50 22.14
N LEU A 111 -0.08 -16.09 20.90
CA LEU A 111 -1.40 -16.06 20.25
C LEU A 111 -2.00 -17.47 20.15
N HIS A 112 -1.20 -18.47 19.74
CA HIS A 112 -1.61 -19.87 19.75
C HIS A 112 -2.00 -20.38 21.14
N LYS A 113 -1.23 -20.02 22.17
CA LYS A 113 -1.51 -20.43 23.55
C LYS A 113 -2.82 -19.83 24.04
N ILE A 114 -3.10 -18.57 23.71
CA ILE A 114 -4.35 -17.91 24.08
C ILE A 114 -5.53 -18.52 23.32
N MET A 115 -5.41 -18.74 22.01
CA MET A 115 -6.44 -19.40 21.20
C MET A 115 -6.81 -20.78 21.76
N GLY A 116 -5.81 -21.62 22.04
CA GLY A 116 -6.04 -22.94 22.62
C GLY A 116 -6.64 -22.88 24.03
N ALA A 117 -6.18 -21.95 24.87
CA ALA A 117 -6.74 -21.76 26.21
C ALA A 117 -8.17 -21.19 26.20
N ALA A 118 -8.54 -20.43 25.16
CA ALA A 118 -9.91 -19.96 24.93
C ALA A 118 -10.86 -21.07 24.42
N GLY A 119 -10.34 -22.28 24.20
CA GLY A 119 -11.12 -23.44 23.77
C GLY A 119 -11.17 -23.65 22.26
N LEU A 120 -10.42 -22.87 21.47
CA LEU A 120 -10.35 -23.07 20.03
C LEU A 120 -9.57 -24.36 19.72
N PRO A 121 -10.12 -25.31 18.94
CA PRO A 121 -9.39 -26.48 18.49
C PRO A 121 -8.16 -26.09 17.67
N ARG A 122 -7.05 -26.82 17.86
CA ARG A 122 -5.76 -26.53 17.20
C ARG A 122 -5.87 -26.38 15.68
N ALA A 123 -6.69 -27.22 15.03
CA ALA A 123 -6.90 -27.19 13.59
C ALA A 123 -7.58 -25.89 13.09
N GLN A 124 -8.28 -25.17 13.97
CA GLN A 124 -9.04 -23.97 13.62
C GLN A 124 -8.28 -22.66 13.86
N HIS A 125 -7.09 -22.71 14.47
CA HIS A 125 -6.32 -21.50 14.82
C HIS A 125 -6.04 -20.62 13.59
N TYR A 126 -5.60 -21.24 12.49
CA TYR A 126 -5.28 -20.54 11.26
C TYR A 126 -6.52 -20.13 10.47
N GLY A 127 -7.58 -20.94 10.51
CA GLY A 127 -8.86 -20.61 9.87
C GLY A 127 -9.53 -19.41 10.53
N LEU A 128 -9.46 -19.29 11.86
CA LEU A 128 -9.98 -18.12 12.58
C LEU A 128 -9.16 -16.87 12.27
N ALA A 129 -7.83 -16.98 12.19
CA ALA A 129 -6.98 -15.87 11.83
C ALA A 129 -7.23 -15.39 10.38
N ALA A 130 -7.39 -16.33 9.44
CA ALA A 130 -7.78 -16.02 8.07
C ALA A 130 -9.14 -15.30 8.00
N ALA A 131 -10.14 -15.83 8.71
CA ALA A 131 -11.47 -15.21 8.78
C ALA A 131 -11.43 -13.78 9.34
N ALA A 132 -10.59 -13.52 10.34
CA ALA A 132 -10.41 -12.18 10.90
C ALA A 132 -9.79 -11.18 9.91
N LEU A 133 -8.97 -11.66 8.98
CA LEU A 133 -8.30 -10.86 7.96
C LEU A 133 -9.07 -10.79 6.64
N GLY A 134 -10.18 -11.53 6.51
CA GLY A 134 -10.92 -11.64 5.26
C GLY A 134 -10.25 -12.55 4.23
N GLU A 135 -9.32 -13.40 4.66
CA GLU A 135 -8.60 -14.32 3.78
C GLU A 135 -9.46 -15.55 3.46
N PRO A 136 -9.50 -15.99 2.18
CA PRO A 136 -10.35 -17.10 1.74
C PRO A 136 -9.85 -18.48 2.20
N PHE A 137 -8.59 -18.58 2.64
CA PHE A 137 -7.95 -19.84 3.05
C PHE A 137 -7.24 -19.68 4.40
N PRO A 138 -7.12 -20.77 5.19
CA PRO A 138 -6.35 -20.73 6.44
C PRO A 138 -4.91 -20.25 6.21
N LEU A 139 -4.41 -19.43 7.13
CA LEU A 139 -3.03 -18.95 7.07
C LEU A 139 -2.03 -20.10 7.26
N ASP A 140 -0.88 -20.04 6.59
CA ASP A 140 0.18 -21.04 6.77
C ASP A 140 0.85 -20.93 8.16
N THR A 141 0.99 -19.70 8.67
CA THR A 141 1.62 -19.42 9.96
C THR A 141 1.12 -18.10 10.55
N LEU A 142 1.07 -18.02 11.88
CA LEU A 142 0.80 -16.77 12.60
C LEU A 142 2.05 -15.91 12.79
N SER A 143 3.24 -16.46 12.54
CA SER A 143 4.51 -15.75 12.76
C SER A 143 4.76 -14.62 11.77
N ASP A 144 4.10 -14.70 10.61
CA ASP A 144 4.27 -13.78 9.49
C ASP A 144 3.26 -12.62 9.54
N LEU A 145 2.37 -12.63 10.53
CA LEU A 145 1.48 -11.52 10.80
C LEU A 145 2.28 -10.28 11.19
N THR A 146 1.88 -9.14 10.66
CA THR A 146 2.28 -7.82 11.16
C THR A 146 1.62 -7.52 12.51
N GLU A 147 2.10 -6.49 13.20
CA GLU A 147 1.48 -6.01 14.44
C GLU A 147 0.00 -5.65 14.28
N GLN A 148 -0.34 -5.01 13.16
CA GLN A 148 -1.71 -4.60 12.86
C GLN A 148 -2.62 -5.82 12.64
N GLU A 149 -2.19 -6.77 11.82
CA GLU A 149 -2.94 -8.00 11.55
C GLU A 149 -3.12 -8.83 12.82
N ALA A 150 -2.08 -8.97 13.63
CA ALA A 150 -2.18 -9.64 14.93
C ALA A 150 -3.18 -8.93 15.86
N GLY A 151 -3.25 -7.60 15.81
CA GLY A 151 -4.25 -6.79 16.49
C GLY A 151 -5.68 -7.07 15.99
N THR A 152 -5.87 -7.16 14.68
CA THR A 152 -7.16 -7.53 14.06
C THR A 152 -7.60 -8.93 14.47
N VAL A 153 -6.70 -9.91 14.39
CA VAL A 153 -6.95 -11.30 14.81
C VAL A 153 -7.29 -11.36 16.31
N TRP A 154 -6.59 -10.59 17.14
CA TRP A 154 -6.89 -10.51 18.57
C TRP A 154 -8.26 -9.91 18.86
N ALA A 155 -8.62 -8.81 18.21
CA ALA A 155 -9.92 -8.16 18.35
C ALA A 155 -11.05 -9.10 17.93
N TYR A 156 -10.88 -9.79 16.80
CA TYR A 156 -11.83 -10.79 16.31
C TYR A 156 -11.96 -11.98 17.27
N LEU A 157 -10.84 -12.51 17.76
CA LEU A 157 -10.84 -13.58 18.77
C LEU A 157 -11.62 -13.16 20.03
N CYS A 158 -11.43 -11.94 20.52
CA CYS A 158 -12.15 -11.42 21.69
C CYS A 158 -13.65 -11.23 21.42
N ALA A 159 -14.04 -10.93 20.19
CA ALA A 159 -15.45 -10.79 19.81
C ALA A 159 -16.15 -12.16 19.76
N VAL A 160 -15.48 -13.18 19.23
CA VAL A 160 -16.05 -14.54 19.08
C VAL A 160 -15.91 -15.37 20.36
N TYR A 161 -14.84 -15.15 21.13
CA TYR A 161 -14.55 -15.82 22.40
C TYR A 161 -14.39 -14.76 23.50
N PRO A 162 -15.48 -14.37 24.19
CA PRO A 162 -15.43 -13.30 25.20
C PRO A 162 -14.44 -13.54 26.34
N SER A 163 -14.15 -14.80 26.67
CA SER A 163 -13.15 -15.18 27.68
C SER A 163 -11.70 -14.96 27.24
N ALA A 164 -11.45 -14.73 25.94
CA ALA A 164 -10.11 -14.60 25.40
C ALA A 164 -9.34 -13.45 26.05
N ARG A 165 -9.99 -12.31 26.36
CA ARG A 165 -9.34 -11.15 27.00
C ARG A 165 -8.71 -11.52 28.34
N GLU A 166 -9.50 -12.10 29.24
CA GLU A 166 -9.04 -12.51 30.57
C GLU A 166 -7.93 -13.57 30.48
N ILE A 167 -8.07 -14.52 29.54
CA ILE A 167 -7.06 -15.54 29.28
C ILE A 167 -5.76 -14.92 28.77
N GLY A 168 -5.84 -13.95 27.88
CA GLY A 168 -4.69 -13.21 27.35
C GLY A 168 -3.90 -12.51 28.44
N GLU A 169 -4.60 -11.84 29.37
CA GLU A 169 -3.98 -11.20 30.53
C GLU A 169 -3.27 -12.22 31.43
N ARG A 170 -3.92 -13.34 31.74
CA ARG A 170 -3.32 -14.43 32.54
C ARG A 170 -2.09 -15.04 31.87
N VAL A 171 -2.13 -15.24 30.55
CA VAL A 171 -1.00 -15.78 29.77
C VAL A 171 0.16 -14.79 29.74
N ARG A 172 -0.09 -13.49 29.58
CA ARG A 172 0.92 -12.43 29.63
C ARG A 172 1.54 -12.30 31.03
N ALA A 173 0.73 -12.31 32.08
CA ALA A 173 1.21 -12.24 33.46
C ALA A 173 2.13 -13.42 33.82
N LYS A 174 1.87 -14.62 33.28
CA LYS A 174 2.76 -15.79 33.43
C LYS A 174 4.02 -15.73 32.58
N ALA A 175 4.06 -14.90 31.54
CA ALA A 175 5.20 -14.76 30.63
C ALA A 175 6.12 -13.59 30.99
N ALA A 176 5.67 -12.66 31.86
CA ALA A 176 6.54 -11.64 32.42
C ALA A 176 7.60 -12.29 33.33
N PRO A 177 8.88 -11.93 33.21
CA PRO A 177 9.92 -12.48 34.07
C PRO A 177 9.61 -12.14 35.53
N THR A 178 9.76 -13.12 36.42
CA THR A 178 9.68 -12.97 37.88
C THR A 178 10.82 -12.06 38.37
N GLN A 179 10.73 -10.74 38.14
CA GLN A 179 11.51 -9.75 38.86
C GLN A 179 10.73 -9.35 40.11
N ALA A 180 10.85 -10.15 41.17
CA ALA A 180 10.74 -9.75 42.57
C ALA A 180 10.65 -10.99 43.46
N GLN A 181 11.80 -11.52 43.89
CA GLN A 181 12.01 -12.07 45.24
C GLN A 181 13.48 -12.49 45.39
N ALA A 182 14.30 -11.50 45.76
CA ALA A 182 15.50 -11.71 46.56
C ALA A 182 15.71 -10.39 47.30
N ALA A 183 15.04 -10.29 48.46
CA ALA A 183 15.46 -9.42 49.54
C ALA A 183 16.46 -10.20 50.40
#